data_AF-A0A336JVE7-F1
#
_entry.id   AF-A0A336JVE7-F1
#
_cell.length_a   1.000
_cell.length_b   1.000
_cell.length_c   1.000
_cell.angle_alpha   90.00
_cell.angle_beta   90.00
_cell.angle_gamma   90.00
#
_symmetry.space_group_name_H-M   'P 1'
#
loop_
_entity.id
_entity.type
_entity.pdbx_description
1 polymer ?
#
loop_
_entity_poly.entity_id
_entity_poly.type
_entity_poly.pdbx_seq_one_letter_code
_entity_poly.pdbx_strand_id
1 'polypeptide(L)'
;MAEADLDAIIRQLAKQQTKALTAAVKKRRAALQARAAKAKDATGKAQAKALATVAYELGLAAAKRLQMAADNAADSYARAMRKAAEEAAAAAKPKQKQKDEPADDAAKTGAANPGSRRKAAKHDKAAAAKTPAKPAAAKPKPARKAKA
;
A
#
# COMPACT_ATOMS: atom_id res chain seq x y z
N MET A 1 18.21 -3.70 33.63
CA MET A 1 17.74 -4.41 32.42
C MET A 1 17.06 -3.37 31.57
N ALA A 2 17.55 -3.11 30.35
CA ALA A 2 16.85 -2.19 29.45
C ALA A 2 15.49 -2.81 29.14
N GLU A 3 14.41 -2.10 29.45
CA GLU A 3 13.09 -2.44 28.91
C GLU A 3 13.23 -2.63 27.40
N ALA A 4 12.51 -3.61 26.85
CA ALA A 4 12.54 -3.85 25.42
C ALA A 4 12.21 -2.54 24.68
N ASP A 5 13.13 -2.08 23.83
CA ASP A 5 12.90 -0.92 22.98
C ASP A 5 11.61 -1.16 22.15
N LEU A 6 10.84 -0.12 21.92
CA LEU A 6 9.49 -0.22 21.36
C LEU A 6 9.51 -0.89 19.98
N ASP A 7 10.61 -0.77 19.24
CA ASP A 7 10.84 -1.46 17.97
C ASP A 7 10.87 -3.00 18.12
N ALA A 8 11.51 -3.51 19.17
CA ALA A 8 11.55 -4.94 19.50
C ALA A 8 10.16 -5.45 19.88
N ILE A 9 9.39 -4.66 20.64
CA ILE A 9 8.00 -4.98 21.00
C ILE A 9 7.12 -5.05 19.74
N ILE A 10 7.25 -4.08 18.82
CA ILE A 10 6.52 -4.07 17.54
C ILE A 10 6.80 -5.35 16.74
N ARG A 11 8.08 -5.73 16.59
CA ARG A 11 8.47 -6.94 15.86
C ARG A 11 7.97 -8.22 16.55
N GLN A 12 8.00 -8.27 17.88
CA GLN A 12 7.51 -9.42 18.64
C GLN A 12 6.00 -9.60 18.51
N LEU A 13 5.23 -8.51 18.66
CA LEU A 13 3.78 -8.53 18.50
C LEU A 13 3.39 -8.97 17.09
N ALA A 14 4.07 -8.45 16.06
CA ALA A 14 3.81 -8.82 14.68
C ALA A 14 4.08 -10.31 14.42
N LYS A 15 5.14 -10.89 14.99
CA LYS A 15 5.40 -12.33 14.91
C LYS A 15 4.28 -13.14 15.55
N GLN A 16 3.77 -12.73 16.71
CA GLN A 16 2.64 -13.39 17.38
C GLN A 16 1.37 -13.33 16.53
N GLN A 17 1.02 -12.14 16.02
CA GLN A 17 -0.14 -11.95 15.15
C GLN A 17 -0.03 -12.73 13.84
N THR A 18 1.16 -12.76 13.23
CA THR A 18 1.43 -13.51 11.99
C THR A 18 1.23 -15.02 12.19
N LYS A 19 1.67 -15.56 13.34
CA LYS A 19 1.41 -16.96 13.70
C LYS A 19 -0.08 -17.24 13.86
N ALA A 20 -0.80 -16.39 14.60
CA ALA A 20 -2.24 -16.53 14.81
C ALA A 20 -3.01 -16.44 13.49
N LEU A 21 -2.69 -15.46 12.64
CA LEU A 21 -3.31 -15.27 11.33
C LEU A 21 -3.04 -16.47 10.41
N THR A 22 -1.81 -16.96 10.35
CA THR A 22 -1.46 -18.13 9.53
C THR A 22 -2.22 -19.38 9.99
N ALA A 23 -2.36 -19.59 11.31
CA ALA A 23 -3.15 -20.69 11.86
C ALA A 23 -4.64 -20.56 11.47
N ALA A 24 -5.22 -19.36 11.57
CA ALA A 24 -6.59 -19.10 11.16
C ALA A 24 -6.81 -19.33 9.65
N VAL A 25 -5.85 -18.91 8.81
CA VAL A 25 -5.88 -19.14 7.35
C VAL A 25 -5.86 -20.64 7.03
N LYS A 26 -5.02 -21.43 7.72
CA LYS A 26 -4.99 -22.89 7.56
C LYS A 26 -6.33 -23.53 7.98
N LYS A 27 -6.91 -23.10 9.11
CA LYS A 27 -8.25 -23.56 9.55
C LYS A 27 -9.32 -23.24 8.51
N ARG A 28 -9.31 -22.04 7.94
CA ARG A 28 -10.27 -21.63 6.89
C ARG A 28 -10.11 -22.47 5.62
N ARG A 29 -8.88 -22.75 5.19
CA ARG A 29 -8.62 -23.66 4.06
C ARG A 29 -9.18 -25.06 4.34
N ALA A 30 -8.92 -25.62 5.51
CA ALA A 30 -9.43 -26.94 5.90
C ALA A 30 -10.97 -26.99 5.90
N ALA A 31 -11.64 -25.96 6.42
CA ALA A 31 -13.10 -25.86 6.40
C ALA A 31 -13.66 -25.83 4.96
N LEU A 32 -13.02 -25.10 4.05
CA LEU A 32 -13.41 -25.07 2.63
C LEU A 32 -13.16 -26.40 1.93
N GLN A 33 -12.08 -27.11 2.27
CA GLN A 33 -11.82 -28.46 1.76
C GLN A 33 -12.84 -29.47 2.30
N ALA A 34 -13.24 -29.38 3.57
CA ALA A 34 -14.31 -30.20 4.13
C ALA A 34 -15.66 -29.91 3.45
N ARG A 35 -15.95 -28.64 3.13
CA ARG A 35 -17.11 -28.27 2.31
C ARG A 35 -17.05 -28.88 0.92
N ALA A 36 -15.87 -28.91 0.29
CA ALA A 36 -15.69 -29.59 -0.99
C ALA A 36 -15.93 -31.10 -0.89
N ALA A 37 -15.48 -31.75 0.18
CA ALA A 37 -15.70 -33.19 0.40
C ALA A 37 -17.20 -33.54 0.55
N LYS A 38 -18.00 -32.64 1.13
CA LYS A 38 -19.44 -32.81 1.35
C LYS A 38 -20.32 -32.44 0.15
N ALA A 39 -19.77 -31.72 -0.84
CA ALA A 39 -20.53 -31.30 -2.00
C ALA A 39 -20.94 -32.51 -2.85
N LYS A 40 -22.18 -32.54 -3.32
CA LYS A 40 -22.70 -33.61 -4.20
C LYS A 40 -22.30 -33.35 -5.65
N ASP A 41 -22.35 -32.08 -6.07
CA ASP A 41 -22.13 -31.66 -7.45
C ASP A 41 -20.66 -31.39 -7.77
N ALA A 42 -20.21 -31.79 -8.97
CA ALA A 42 -18.84 -31.58 -9.44
C ALA A 42 -18.43 -30.09 -9.45
N THR A 43 -19.35 -29.21 -9.87
CA THR A 43 -19.15 -27.75 -9.87
C THR A 43 -18.95 -27.21 -8.45
N GLY A 44 -19.76 -27.65 -7.49
CA GLY A 44 -19.64 -27.25 -6.08
C GLY A 44 -18.32 -27.72 -5.45
N LYS A 45 -17.86 -28.94 -5.80
CA LYS A 45 -16.55 -29.45 -5.40
C LYS A 45 -15.41 -28.58 -5.95
N ALA A 46 -15.45 -28.28 -7.25
CA ALA A 46 -14.42 -27.48 -7.91
C ALA A 46 -14.36 -26.05 -7.36
N GLN A 47 -15.51 -25.40 -7.20
CA GLN A 47 -15.60 -24.06 -6.64
C GLN A 47 -15.07 -24.00 -5.20
N ALA A 48 -15.44 -24.95 -4.35
CA ALA A 48 -14.97 -24.98 -2.97
C ALA A 48 -13.44 -25.22 -2.88
N LYS A 49 -12.88 -26.06 -3.75
CA LYS A 49 -11.42 -26.25 -3.86
C LYS A 49 -10.71 -24.99 -4.34
N ALA A 50 -11.22 -24.33 -5.38
CA ALA A 50 -10.66 -23.06 -5.87
C ALA A 50 -10.73 -21.94 -4.82
N LEU A 51 -11.83 -21.86 -4.08
CA LEU A 51 -11.93 -20.92 -2.96
C LEU A 51 -10.95 -21.26 -1.84
N ALA A 52 -10.68 -22.54 -1.58
CA ALA A 52 -9.71 -22.95 -0.57
C ALA A 52 -8.28 -22.52 -0.93
N THR A 53 -7.88 -22.63 -2.21
CA THR A 53 -6.56 -22.20 -2.67
C THR A 53 -6.42 -20.68 -2.62
N VAL A 54 -7.37 -19.95 -3.18
CA VAL A 54 -7.37 -18.48 -3.20
C VAL A 54 -7.37 -17.91 -1.77
N ALA A 55 -8.21 -18.45 -0.87
CA ALA A 55 -8.26 -18.00 0.52
C ALA A 55 -6.92 -18.24 1.25
N TYR A 56 -6.24 -19.34 0.95
CA TYR A 56 -4.93 -19.65 1.52
C TYR A 56 -3.85 -18.68 1.03
N GLU A 57 -3.78 -18.44 -0.28
CA GLU A 57 -2.80 -17.54 -0.90
C GLU A 57 -2.98 -16.10 -0.45
N LEU A 58 -4.22 -15.59 -0.47
CA LEU A 58 -4.53 -14.26 0.03
C LEU A 58 -4.22 -14.12 1.53
N GLY A 59 -4.52 -15.16 2.31
CA GLY A 59 -4.22 -15.19 3.73
C GLY A 59 -2.72 -15.16 4.04
N LEU A 60 -1.92 -15.93 3.32
CA LEU A 60 -0.46 -15.90 3.45
C LEU A 60 0.13 -14.56 2.98
N ALA A 61 -0.40 -14.00 1.90
CA ALA A 61 0.02 -12.69 1.42
C ALA A 61 -0.33 -11.58 2.43
N ALA A 62 -1.50 -11.64 3.07
CA ALA A 62 -1.86 -10.72 4.15
C ALA A 62 -0.92 -10.86 5.36
N ALA A 63 -0.56 -12.09 5.75
CA ALA A 63 0.40 -12.35 6.82
C ALA A 63 1.79 -11.75 6.52
N LYS A 64 2.28 -11.91 5.29
CA LYS A 64 3.55 -11.27 4.85
C LYS A 64 3.47 -9.74 4.88
N ARG A 65 2.35 -9.17 4.42
CA ARG A 65 2.13 -7.71 4.46
C ARG A 65 2.11 -7.17 5.89
N LEU A 66 1.51 -7.90 6.83
CA LEU A 66 1.52 -7.54 8.25
C LEU A 66 2.94 -7.49 8.81
N GLN A 67 3.76 -8.49 8.49
CA GLN A 67 5.16 -8.53 8.92
C GLN A 67 5.95 -7.34 8.34
N MET A 68 5.85 -7.09 7.03
CA MET A 68 6.53 -5.96 6.39
C MET A 68 6.09 -4.61 6.96
N ALA A 69 4.80 -4.45 7.26
CA ALA A 69 4.28 -3.23 7.86
C ALA A 69 4.85 -3.00 9.27
N ALA A 70 4.98 -4.07 10.06
CA ALA A 70 5.57 -4.00 11.39
C ALA A 70 7.07 -3.68 11.34
N ASP A 71 7.82 -4.30 10.42
CA ASP A 71 9.25 -4.02 10.24
C ASP A 71 9.46 -2.55 9.81
N ASN A 72 8.64 -2.05 8.88
CA ASN A 72 8.68 -0.63 8.48
C ASN A 72 8.36 0.32 9.65
N ALA A 73 7.35 -0.01 10.46
CA ALA A 73 6.97 0.78 11.63
C ALA A 73 8.10 0.82 12.67
N ALA A 74 8.69 -0.34 12.99
CA ALA A 74 9.83 -0.47 13.90
C ALA A 74 11.03 0.35 13.40
N ASP A 75 11.39 0.21 12.13
CA ASP A 75 12.53 0.93 11.57
C ASP A 75 12.30 2.44 11.50
N SER A 76 11.07 2.87 11.22
CA SER A 76 10.72 4.29 11.18
C SER A 76 10.76 4.92 12.57
N TYR A 77 10.33 4.19 13.60
CA TYR A 77 10.47 4.62 15.00
C TYR A 77 11.94 4.72 15.41
N ALA A 78 12.74 3.67 15.16
CA ALA A 78 14.17 3.68 15.48
C ALA A 78 14.91 4.84 14.79
N ARG A 79 14.58 5.13 13.52
CA ARG A 79 15.13 6.29 12.80
C ARG A 79 14.70 7.62 13.43
N ALA A 80 13.43 7.77 13.81
CA ALA A 80 12.94 8.98 14.45
C ALA A 80 13.64 9.23 15.80
N MET A 81 13.85 8.19 16.60
CA MET A 81 14.56 8.29 17.87
C MET A 81 16.03 8.65 17.69
N ARG A 82 16.72 8.10 16.68
CA ARG A 82 18.09 8.52 16.36
C ARG A 82 18.17 9.99 15.96
N LYS A 83 17.25 10.46 15.11
CA LYS A 83 17.18 11.88 14.73
C LYS A 83 16.91 12.78 15.93
N ALA A 84 15.96 12.41 16.78
CA ALA A 84 15.65 13.16 18.00
C ALA A 84 16.86 13.21 18.95
N ALA A 85 17.61 12.11 19.08
CA ALA A 85 18.82 12.06 19.87
C ALA A 85 19.95 12.93 19.28
N GLU A 86 20.13 12.90 17.96
CA GLU A 86 21.09 13.77 17.23
C GLU A 86 20.74 15.26 17.39
N GLU A 87 19.46 15.62 17.28
CA GLU A 87 18.96 16.97 17.49
C GLU A 87 19.15 17.44 18.94
N ALA A 88 18.84 16.58 19.92
CA ALA A 88 19.07 16.87 21.33
C ALA A 88 20.58 17.04 21.63
N ALA A 89 21.44 16.20 21.06
CA ALA A 89 22.88 16.33 21.19
C ALA A 89 23.43 17.59 20.50
N ALA A 90 22.87 17.99 19.36
CA ALA A 90 23.23 19.24 18.68
C ALA A 90 22.79 20.49 19.47
N ALA A 91 21.61 20.45 20.11
CA ALA A 91 21.11 21.50 20.99
C ALA A 91 21.90 21.63 22.29
N ALA A 92 22.50 20.53 22.77
CA ALA A 92 23.36 20.50 23.96
C ALA A 92 24.80 20.99 23.71
N LYS A 93 25.22 21.18 22.46
CA LYS A 93 26.54 21.77 22.17
C LYS A 93 26.50 23.28 22.49
N PRO A 94 27.44 23.81 23.30
CA PRO A 94 27.45 25.23 23.64
C PRO A 94 27.62 26.06 22.36
N LYS A 95 26.72 27.02 22.14
CA LYS A 95 26.86 28.04 21.09
C LYS A 95 28.17 28.80 21.34
N GLN A 96 29.23 28.44 20.63
CA GLN A 96 30.39 29.31 20.53
C GLN A 96 29.92 30.61 19.89
N LYS A 97 30.08 31.69 20.65
CA LYS A 97 29.75 33.08 20.28
C LYS A 97 30.23 33.37 18.87
N GLN A 98 29.32 33.44 17.91
CA GLN A 98 29.56 34.21 16.69
C GLN A 98 29.35 35.67 17.08
N LYS A 99 30.43 36.45 16.96
CA LYS A 99 30.42 37.89 17.12
C LYS A 99 29.61 38.48 15.98
N ASP A 100 28.56 39.21 16.31
CA ASP A 100 27.96 40.22 15.45
C ASP A 100 29.00 41.32 15.18
N GLU A 101 29.22 41.67 13.91
CA GLU A 101 28.82 42.97 13.31
C GLU A 101 29.27 43.07 11.82
N PRO A 102 28.74 44.05 11.03
CA PRO A 102 27.98 43.76 9.81
C PRO A 102 28.69 44.19 8.51
N ALA A 103 28.21 43.70 7.37
CA ALA A 103 28.41 44.37 6.09
C ALA A 103 27.22 44.11 5.16
N ASP A 104 26.72 45.23 4.68
CA ASP A 104 25.57 45.45 3.81
C ASP A 104 25.73 44.90 2.39
N ASP A 105 24.57 44.75 1.74
CA ASP A 105 24.31 44.71 0.30
C ASP A 105 24.86 43.56 -0.58
N ALA A 106 23.97 42.64 -0.94
CA ALA A 106 23.65 42.41 -2.36
C ALA A 106 22.33 41.62 -2.49
N ALA A 107 21.34 42.31 -3.03
CA ALA A 107 20.02 41.80 -3.41
C ALA A 107 20.04 40.44 -4.14
N LYS A 108 19.01 39.62 -3.88
CA LYS A 108 17.91 39.35 -4.84
C LYS A 108 17.01 38.20 -4.36
N THR A 109 15.74 38.55 -4.10
CA THR A 109 14.52 37.72 -4.15
C THR A 109 14.48 36.53 -3.17
N GLY A 110 13.58 36.50 -2.19
CA GLY A 110 12.16 36.71 -2.37
C GLY A 110 11.46 35.39 -2.09
N ALA A 111 10.81 35.34 -0.93
CA ALA A 111 9.86 34.34 -0.43
C ALA A 111 9.35 33.29 -1.43
N ALA A 112 9.45 32.02 -1.04
CA ALA A 112 8.26 31.19 -0.77
C ALA A 112 8.69 29.75 -0.46
N ASN A 113 8.46 29.34 0.79
CA ASN A 113 8.15 27.94 1.07
C ASN A 113 6.72 27.70 0.55
N PRO A 114 6.50 26.75 -0.37
CA PRO A 114 5.40 25.84 -0.12
C PRO A 114 5.73 24.40 -0.55
N GLY A 115 5.17 23.45 0.18
CA GLY A 115 5.40 22.03 -0.01
C GLY A 115 5.29 21.54 -1.45
N SER A 116 6.32 20.81 -1.89
CA SER A 116 6.26 20.02 -3.12
C SER A 116 5.55 18.70 -2.87
N ARG A 117 4.22 18.76 -2.73
CA ARG A 117 3.37 17.72 -3.30
C ARG A 117 3.20 18.03 -4.79
N ARG A 118 3.40 16.99 -5.61
CA ARG A 118 2.95 16.84 -7.01
C ARG A 118 3.66 17.70 -8.04
N LYS A 119 4.52 17.04 -8.83
CA LYS A 119 4.66 17.35 -10.26
C LYS A 119 4.22 16.14 -11.08
N ALA A 120 2.92 16.12 -11.35
CA ALA A 120 2.37 15.50 -12.54
C ALA A 120 2.33 16.57 -13.64
N ALA A 121 2.39 16.10 -14.90
CA ALA A 121 2.17 16.81 -16.15
C ALA A 121 3.34 17.71 -16.61
N LYS A 122 3.71 17.82 -17.89
CA LYS A 122 3.18 17.31 -19.15
C LYS A 122 4.26 17.61 -20.21
N HIS A 123 4.56 16.70 -21.12
CA HIS A 123 5.05 17.09 -22.44
C HIS A 123 3.87 16.92 -23.39
N ASP A 124 3.21 18.02 -23.71
CA ASP A 124 2.41 18.13 -24.93
C ASP A 124 3.36 18.42 -26.09
N LYS A 125 3.29 17.63 -27.17
CA LYS A 125 3.46 18.18 -28.52
C LYS A 125 2.54 17.45 -29.49
N ALA A 126 1.77 18.26 -30.19
CA ALA A 126 0.62 17.93 -31.02
C ALA A 126 0.98 17.33 -32.38
N ALA A 127 0.06 16.49 -32.88
CA ALA A 127 -0.37 16.34 -34.28
C ALA A 127 -1.68 15.52 -34.27
N ALA A 128 -2.87 16.14 -34.19
CA ALA A 128 -3.68 16.57 -35.33
C ALA A 128 -3.96 15.45 -36.36
N ALA A 129 -5.14 14.81 -36.28
CA ALA A 129 -6.11 14.70 -37.39
C ALA A 129 -7.30 13.75 -37.07
N LYS A 130 -8.50 14.37 -37.02
CA LYS A 130 -9.80 13.90 -37.54
C LYS A 130 -10.54 12.74 -36.83
N THR A 131 -11.52 13.14 -36.01
CA THR A 131 -12.85 12.49 -35.98
C THR A 131 -13.60 12.77 -37.29
N PRO A 132 -14.65 12.01 -37.60
CA PRO A 132 -15.96 12.57 -37.28
C PRO A 132 -16.93 11.54 -36.67
N ALA A 133 -17.74 12.03 -35.75
CA ALA A 133 -18.97 11.35 -35.34
C ALA A 133 -20.15 11.85 -36.19
N LYS A 134 -21.20 11.00 -36.24
CA LYS A 134 -22.65 11.28 -36.42
C LYS A 134 -23.25 11.05 -37.84
N PRO A 135 -24.59 10.86 -37.98
CA PRO A 135 -25.42 9.68 -37.64
C PRO A 135 -26.29 9.20 -38.83
N ALA A 136 -26.88 7.99 -38.79
CA ALA A 136 -28.10 7.71 -39.58
C ALA A 136 -28.87 6.50 -39.04
N ALA A 137 -30.18 6.70 -38.87
CA ALA A 137 -31.18 5.70 -38.56
C ALA A 137 -31.60 4.92 -39.82
N ALA A 138 -31.98 3.64 -39.67
CA ALA A 138 -33.19 3.02 -40.23
C ALA A 138 -33.09 1.48 -40.28
N LYS A 139 -34.05 0.83 -39.61
CA LYS A 139 -34.48 -0.59 -39.71
C LYS A 139 -35.06 -0.88 -41.13
N PRO A 140 -35.27 -2.12 -41.63
CA PRO A 140 -35.99 -3.20 -40.91
C PRO A 140 -35.63 -4.68 -41.20
N LYS A 141 -36.24 -5.55 -40.37
CA LYS A 141 -36.34 -7.03 -40.47
C LYS A 141 -37.04 -7.46 -41.79
N PRO A 142 -36.91 -8.73 -42.24
CA PRO A 142 -37.86 -9.80 -41.86
C PRO A 142 -37.16 -11.19 -41.79
N ALA A 143 -37.74 -12.35 -41.48
CA ALA A 143 -38.84 -12.81 -40.65
C ALA A 143 -38.81 -14.36 -40.76
N ARG A 144 -39.19 -15.06 -39.68
CA ARG A 144 -39.76 -16.44 -39.66
C ARG A 144 -38.80 -17.58 -40.05
N LYS A 145 -38.81 -18.74 -39.38
CA LYS A 145 -39.99 -19.56 -39.07
C LYS A 145 -39.86 -20.28 -37.72
N ALA A 146 -40.95 -20.23 -36.97
CA ALA A 146 -41.35 -21.26 -36.04
C ALA A 146 -41.93 -22.46 -36.82
N LYS A 147 -41.75 -23.66 -36.29
CA LYS A 147 -42.70 -24.79 -36.26
C LYS A 147 -42.14 -25.73 -35.18
N ALA A 148 -42.85 -25.84 -34.06
CA ALA A 148 -43.96 -26.77 -33.82
C ALA A 148 -43.42 -28.19 -33.64
#